data_AF-A0A940REQ0-F1
#
_entry.id   AF-A0A940REQ0-F1
#
_cell.length_a   1.000
_cell.length_b   1.000
_cell.length_c   1.000
_cell.angle_alpha   90.00
_cell.angle_beta   90.00
_cell.angle_gamma   90.00
#
_symmetry.space_group_name_H-M   'P 1'
#
loop_
_entity.id
_entity.type
_entity.pdbx_description
1 polymer ?
#
loop_
_entity_poly.entity_id
_entity_poly.type
_entity_poly.pdbx_seq_one_letter_code
_entity_poly.pdbx_strand_id
1 'polypeptide(L)'
;MHHAHIGGIDTFARALIIANDILEKSEYRKFRKERYSSFDSGKGKEFEQGKLSLEDLRQYAIDNGEPKTLSGRQEWLENIVNRYI
;
A
#
# COMPACT_ATOMS: atom_id res chain seq x y z
N MET A 1 25.88 -12.82 27.43
CA MET A 1 25.30 -13.01 26.07
C MET A 1 23.80 -13.32 26.04
N HIS A 2 23.11 -13.61 27.17
CA HIS A 2 21.68 -13.97 27.14
C HIS A 2 20.70 -12.77 27.05
N HIS A 3 20.99 -11.65 27.71
CA HIS A 3 20.10 -10.47 27.72
C HIS A 3 19.90 -9.82 26.34
N ALA A 4 20.94 -9.84 25.48
CA ALA A 4 20.84 -9.29 24.13
C ALA A 4 19.90 -10.12 23.23
N HIS A 5 19.95 -11.45 23.34
CA HIS A 5 19.07 -12.34 22.59
C HIS A 5 17.62 -12.26 23.11
N ILE A 6 17.43 -12.23 24.43
CA ILE A 6 16.10 -12.06 25.04
C ILE A 6 15.48 -10.72 24.62
N GLY A 7 16.22 -9.61 24.74
CA GLY A 7 15.73 -8.29 24.33
C GLY A 7 15.41 -8.20 22.83
N GLY A 8 16.21 -8.87 21.98
CA GLY A 8 15.92 -8.97 20.55
C GLY A 8 14.63 -9.74 20.27
N ILE A 9 14.45 -10.91 20.89
CA ILE A 9 13.26 -11.75 20.73
C ILE A 9 12.01 -11.01 21.21
N ASP A 10 12.05 -10.35 22.37
CA ASP A 10 10.91 -9.59 22.91
C ASP A 10 10.53 -8.42 22.00
N THR A 11 11.52 -7.73 21.43
CA THR A 11 11.28 -6.64 20.47
C THR A 11 10.58 -7.16 19.22
N PHE A 12 11.04 -8.28 18.64
CA PHE A 12 10.40 -8.90 17.49
C PHE A 12 9.01 -9.43 17.81
N ALA A 13 8.81 -10.04 18.97
CA ALA A 13 7.51 -10.56 19.40
C ALA A 13 6.49 -9.42 19.51
N ARG A 14 6.86 -8.30 20.13
CA ARG A 14 6.00 -7.11 20.20
C ARG A 14 5.74 -6.51 18.81
N ALA A 15 6.78 -6.37 17.99
CA ALA A 15 6.63 -5.85 16.63
C ALA A 15 5.69 -6.72 15.77
N LEU A 16 5.74 -8.05 15.92
CA LEU A 16 4.86 -8.98 15.22
C LEU A 16 3.39 -8.77 15.60
N ILE A 17 3.10 -8.64 16.90
CA ILE A 17 1.74 -8.40 17.40
C ILE A 17 1.21 -7.05 16.89
N ILE A 18 2.02 -6.00 16.98
CA ILE A 18 1.67 -4.65 16.50
C ILE A 18 1.42 -4.67 14.99
N ALA A 19 2.29 -5.30 14.21
CA ALA A 19 2.13 -5.39 12.76
C ALA A 19 0.84 -6.11 12.37
N ASN A 20 0.50 -7.21 13.06
CA ASN A 20 -0.77 -7.90 12.86
C ASN A 20 -1.95 -6.99 13.20
N ASP A 21 -1.90 -6.27 14.31
CA ASP A 21 -2.97 -5.36 14.71
C ASP A 21 -3.15 -4.20 13.73
N ILE A 22 -2.07 -3.62 13.19
CA ILE A 22 -2.15 -2.62 12.12
C ILE A 22 -2.84 -3.22 10.90
N LEU A 23 -2.50 -4.44 10.50
CA LEU A 23 -3.07 -5.08 9.31
C LEU A 23 -4.56 -5.42 9.47
N GLU A 24 -5.00 -5.82 10.66
CA GLU A 24 -6.35 -6.33 10.89
C GLU A 24 -7.30 -5.29 11.47
N LYS A 25 -6.80 -4.33 12.26
CA LYS A 25 -7.63 -3.38 13.02
C LYS A 25 -7.53 -1.93 12.52
N SER A 26 -6.61 -1.63 11.61
CA SER A 26 -6.48 -0.28 11.03
C SER A 26 -7.02 -0.20 9.59
N GLU A 27 -7.24 1.02 9.12
CA GLU A 27 -7.65 1.29 7.74
C GLU A 27 -6.52 1.06 6.70
N TYR A 28 -5.33 0.58 7.11
CA TYR A 28 -4.16 0.44 6.24
C TYR A 28 -4.42 -0.41 4.98
N ARG A 29 -4.98 -1.61 5.14
CA ARG A 29 -5.25 -2.51 4.00
C ARG A 29 -6.25 -1.91 3.02
N LYS A 30 -7.30 -1.27 3.56
CA LYS A 30 -8.33 -0.59 2.78
C LYS A 30 -7.76 0.59 2.00
N PHE A 31 -6.98 1.45 2.66
CA PHE A 31 -6.28 2.55 2.00
C PHE A 31 -5.38 2.07 0.86
N ARG A 32 -4.61 1.00 1.07
CA ARG A 32 -3.78 0.40 0.01
C ARG A 32 -4.63 -0.08 -1.17
N LYS A 33 -5.74 -0.77 -0.91
CA LYS A 33 -6.65 -1.24 -1.97
C LYS A 33 -7.25 -0.07 -2.76
N GLU A 34 -7.75 0.95 -2.07
CA GLU A 34 -8.32 2.16 -2.68
C GLU A 34 -7.27 2.91 -3.52
N ARG A 35 -6.03 3.00 -3.04
CA ARG A 35 -4.94 3.67 -3.76
C ARG A 35 -4.62 3.04 -5.12
N TYR A 36 -4.73 1.71 -5.22
CA TYR A 36 -4.40 0.97 -6.44
C TYR A 36 -5.64 0.46 -7.20
N SER A 37 -6.85 0.89 -6.83
CA SER A 37 -8.09 0.37 -7.41
C SER A 37 -8.25 0.64 -8.91
N SER A 38 -7.49 1.57 -9.48
CA SER A 38 -7.46 1.81 -10.94
C SER A 38 -6.96 0.61 -11.73
N PHE A 39 -6.15 -0.27 -11.12
CA PHE A 39 -5.65 -1.49 -11.75
C PHE A 39 -6.66 -2.65 -11.67
N ASP A 40 -7.67 -2.57 -10.82
CA ASP A 40 -8.67 -3.63 -10.67
C ASP A 40 -9.77 -3.60 -11.75
N SER A 41 -9.81 -2.56 -12.59
CA SER A 41 -10.87 -2.36 -13.59
C SER A 41 -10.41 -1.64 -14.85
N GLY A 42 -11.21 -1.71 -15.91
CA GLY A 42 -11.00 -1.00 -17.17
C GLY A 42 -9.61 -1.22 -17.78
N LYS A 43 -9.02 -0.12 -18.31
CA LYS A 43 -7.69 -0.13 -18.93
C LYS A 43 -6.56 -0.47 -17.97
N GLY A 44 -6.70 -0.16 -16.67
CA GLY A 44 -5.70 -0.56 -15.68
C GLY A 44 -5.64 -2.07 -15.47
N LYS A 45 -6.78 -2.77 -15.55
CA LYS A 45 -6.82 -4.23 -15.50
C LYS A 45 -6.26 -4.88 -16.76
N GLU A 46 -6.55 -4.32 -17.93
CA GLU A 46 -5.95 -4.77 -19.18
C GLU A 46 -4.43 -4.60 -19.17
N PHE A 47 -3.93 -3.49 -18.62
CA PHE A 47 -2.51 -3.25 -18.39
C PHE A 47 -1.88 -4.30 -17.47
N GLU A 48 -2.48 -4.55 -16.29
CA GLU A 48 -1.97 -5.55 -15.33
C GLU A 48 -1.91 -6.96 -15.94
N GLN A 49 -2.86 -7.28 -16.82
CA GLN A 49 -2.91 -8.56 -17.54
C GLN A 49 -1.96 -8.63 -18.74
N GLY A 50 -1.20 -7.57 -19.03
CA GLY A 50 -0.26 -7.53 -20.16
C GLY A 50 -0.93 -7.47 -21.54
N LYS A 51 -2.17 -6.97 -21.61
CA LYS A 51 -2.97 -6.93 -22.85
C LYS A 51 -2.81 -5.67 -23.68
N LEU A 52 -2.14 -4.65 -23.14
CA LEU A 52 -1.95 -3.35 -23.81
C LEU A 52 -0.55 -3.24 -24.39
N SER A 53 -0.46 -2.78 -25.63
CA SER A 53 0.81 -2.37 -26.23
C SER A 53 1.20 -0.94 -25.81
N LEU A 54 2.40 -0.49 -26.22
CA LEU A 54 2.81 0.90 -25.99
C LEU A 54 1.93 1.89 -26.77
N GLU A 55 1.46 1.51 -27.96
CA GLU A 55 0.56 2.31 -28.79
C GLU A 55 -0.80 2.48 -28.10
N ASP A 56 -1.35 1.42 -27.50
CA ASP A 56 -2.60 1.48 -26.74
C ASP A 56 -2.48 2.42 -25.54
N LEU A 57 -1.38 2.34 -24.80
CA LEU A 57 -1.11 3.21 -23.65
C LEU A 57 -0.95 4.68 -24.07
N ARG A 58 -0.29 4.93 -25.20
CA ARG A 58 -0.17 6.28 -25.77
C ARG A 58 -1.54 6.84 -26.13
N GLN A 59 -2.38 6.06 -26.81
CA GLN A 59 -3.73 6.53 -27.18
C GLN A 59 -4.58 6.81 -25.95
N TYR A 60 -4.54 5.92 -24.95
CA TYR A 60 -5.23 6.13 -23.68
C TYR A 60 -4.80 7.44 -22.98
N ALA A 61 -3.51 7.78 -22.98
CA ALA A 61 -3.01 9.01 -22.40
C ALA A 61 -3.50 10.27 -23.15
N ILE A 62 -3.57 10.21 -24.48
CA ILE A 62 -4.09 11.31 -25.31
C ILE A 62 -5.59 11.53 -25.03
N ASP A 63 -6.36 10.44 -24.95
CA ASP A 63 -7.82 10.51 -24.79
C ASP A 63 -8.24 10.98 -23.38
N ASN A 64 -7.45 10.66 -22.35
CA ASN A 64 -7.78 10.96 -20.95
C ASN A 64 -7.05 12.19 -20.39
N GLY A 65 -6.01 12.68 -21.06
CA GLY A 65 -5.22 13.81 -20.59
C GLY A 65 -4.42 13.52 -19.32
N GLU A 66 -4.17 14.55 -18.52
CA GLU A 66 -3.36 14.42 -17.30
C GLU A 66 -4.07 13.58 -16.22
N PRO A 67 -3.37 12.62 -15.59
CA PRO A 67 -3.96 11.81 -14.54
C PRO A 67 -4.22 12.64 -13.28
N LYS A 68 -5.31 12.33 -12.58
CA LYS A 68 -5.61 12.93 -11.28
C LYS A 68 -4.55 12.53 -10.26
N THR A 69 -3.99 13.51 -9.55
CA THR A 69 -3.07 13.25 -8.44
C THR A 69 -3.86 12.92 -7.18
N LEU A 70 -3.46 11.85 -6.49
CA LEU A 70 -4.03 11.42 -5.22
C LEU A 70 -2.99 11.58 -4.11
N SER A 71 -3.37 12.24 -3.01
CA SER A 71 -2.49 12.39 -1.85
C SER A 71 -2.01 11.03 -1.33
N GLY A 72 -0.72 10.95 -0.99
CA GLY A 72 -0.12 9.77 -0.37
C GLY A 72 -0.52 9.55 1.09
N ARG A 73 -1.11 10.57 1.74
CA ARG A 73 -1.50 10.54 3.17
C ARG A 73 -0.38 10.06 4.11
N GLN A 74 0.87 10.44 3.83
CA GLN A 74 2.05 9.96 4.55
C GLN A 74 1.95 10.23 6.06
N GLU A 75 1.70 11.46 6.48
CA GLU A 75 1.57 11.83 7.90
C GLU A 75 0.46 11.04 8.61
N TRP A 76 -0.64 10.75 7.90
CA TRP A 76 -1.72 9.94 8.43
C TRP A 76 -1.33 8.47 8.59
N LEU A 77 -0.53 7.92 7.66
CA LEU A 77 0.03 6.57 7.77
C LEU A 77 1.04 6.47 8.93
N GLU A 78 1.89 7.47 9.12
CA GLU A 78 2.81 7.56 10.26
C GLU A 78 2.03 7.59 11.59
N ASN A 79 0.94 8.35 11.64
CA ASN A 79 0.04 8.38 12.80
C ASN A 79 -0.70 7.05 13.03
N ILE A 80 -0.97 6.25 11.99
CA ILE A 80 -1.48 4.88 12.19
C ILE A 80 -0.43 4.07 12.94
N VAL A 81 0.83 4.06 12.49
CA VAL A 81 1.88 3.26 13.14
C VAL A 81 2.06 3.69 14.59
N ASN A 82 2.16 5.00 14.85
CA ASN A 82 2.35 5.55 16.20
C ASN A 82 1.22 5.22 17.19
N ARG A 83 -0.02 5.01 16.72
CA ARG A 83 -1.14 4.63 17.60
C ARG A 83 -1.11 3.18 18.08
N TYR A 84 -0.39 2.33 17.36
CA TYR A 84 -0.33 0.89 17.65
C TYR A 84 0.96 0.48 18.35
N ILE A 85 1.98 1.35 18.38
CA ILE A 85 3.20 1.19 19.18
C ILE A 85 2.89 1.51 20.63
#